data_AF-A0A2E2IR41-F1
#
_entry.id   AF-A0A2E2IR41-F1
#
_cell.length_a   1.000
_cell.length_b   1.000
_cell.length_c   1.000
_cell.angle_alpha   90.00
_cell.angle_beta   90.00
_cell.angle_gamma   90.00
#
_symmetry.space_group_name_H-M   'P 1'
#
loop_
_entity.id
_entity.type
_entity.pdbx_description
1 polymer ?
#
loop_
_entity_poly.entity_id
_entity_poly.type
_entity_poly.pdbx_seq_one_letter_code
_entity_poly.pdbx_strand_id
1 'polypeptide(L)'
;MDVAEEFPEYTFACPDGGYETGCDAFDVENAIAIEGVEASAFADRCLYTTEADCSVIANGQVNRSDEAPLYWQILGLQPSDGPYIEMIVLAEIDGPVPNVLLSQQVEGYFDPPVAVRDGDGRFLLHVPARNRRLGNADIMLYTSGMGWNWSSAQQIRADIDALLPKGFQTDNPIVFNLRENFAFAPVRRDDDAGCCATGGLVSVEFEQEDNALTVTRVGFLEMQPVGERRYAAPDEAS
;
A
#
# COMPACT_ATOMS: atom_id res chain seq x y z
N MET A 1 6.29 20.81 16.49
CA MET A 1 6.86 19.57 17.05
C MET A 1 6.74 18.60 15.91
N ASP A 2 7.78 18.58 15.08
CA ASP A 2 7.82 17.79 13.86
C ASP A 2 7.96 16.33 14.24
N VAL A 3 6.91 15.56 13.97
CA VAL A 3 7.07 14.13 13.73
C VAL A 3 6.92 14.01 12.22
N ALA A 4 8.01 14.21 11.50
CA ALA A 4 8.19 13.48 10.27
C ALA A 4 8.32 12.02 10.72
N GLU A 5 7.17 11.34 10.85
CA GLU A 5 7.18 9.90 10.92
C GLU A 5 7.72 9.43 9.57
N GLU A 6 8.99 9.08 9.57
CA GLU A 6 9.71 8.51 8.44
C GLU A 6 9.15 7.11 8.22
N PHE A 7 8.02 7.03 7.53
CA PHE A 7 7.41 5.78 7.15
C PHE A 7 8.27 5.13 6.06
N PRO A 8 8.46 3.82 6.07
CA PRO A 8 9.28 3.18 5.05
C PRO A 8 8.51 3.24 3.72
N GLU A 9 8.75 4.29 2.94
CA GLU A 9 8.66 4.23 1.50
C GLU A 9 9.70 3.22 1.06
N TYR A 10 9.25 2.01 0.76
CA TYR A 10 10.15 0.95 0.39
C TYR A 10 10.70 1.26 -1.01
N THR A 11 11.91 1.80 -1.02
CA THR A 11 12.68 1.99 -2.24
C THR A 11 13.60 0.78 -2.38
N PHE A 12 13.30 -0.07 -3.37
CA PHE A 12 14.04 -1.30 -3.57
C PHE A 12 14.91 -1.23 -4.83
N ALA A 13 14.32 -1.15 -6.01
CA ALA A 13 15.05 -0.98 -7.25
C ALA A 13 15.38 0.51 -7.43
N CYS A 14 16.67 0.82 -7.57
CA CYS A 14 17.15 2.17 -7.80
C CYS A 14 17.30 2.49 -9.30
N PRO A 15 17.41 3.78 -9.68
CA PRO A 15 17.59 4.16 -11.09
C PRO A 15 18.90 3.62 -11.69
N ASP A 16 19.91 3.35 -10.87
CA ASP A 16 21.17 2.70 -11.26
C ASP A 16 21.03 1.18 -11.54
N GLY A 17 19.82 0.63 -11.40
CA GLY A 17 19.51 -0.78 -11.64
C GLY A 17 19.92 -1.73 -10.53
N GLY A 18 20.43 -1.21 -9.41
CA GLY A 18 20.75 -1.99 -8.22
C GLY A 18 19.58 -2.13 -7.25
N TYR A 19 19.65 -3.14 -6.40
CA TYR A 19 18.72 -3.39 -5.31
C TYR A 19 19.24 -2.76 -4.01
N GLU A 20 18.47 -1.83 -3.45
CA GLU A 20 18.75 -1.10 -2.21
C GLU A 20 20.13 -0.43 -2.23
N THR A 21 20.54 0.12 -3.38
CA THR A 21 21.84 0.80 -3.57
C THR A 21 21.90 2.21 -2.96
N GLY A 22 20.86 2.61 -2.23
CA GLY A 22 20.84 3.82 -1.42
C GLY A 22 20.22 5.05 -2.08
N CYS A 23 19.43 4.88 -3.14
CA CYS A 23 18.53 5.93 -3.61
C CYS A 23 17.35 6.11 -2.65
N ASP A 24 16.77 7.31 -2.64
CA ASP A 24 15.57 7.61 -1.86
C ASP A 24 14.32 7.71 -2.76
N ALA A 25 13.17 7.98 -2.14
CA ALA A 25 11.91 8.12 -2.88
C ALA A 25 11.91 9.30 -3.86
N PHE A 26 12.65 10.37 -3.57
CA PHE A 26 12.79 11.52 -4.45
C PHE A 26 13.59 11.14 -5.71
N ASP A 27 14.66 10.37 -5.57
CA ASP A 27 15.40 9.82 -6.71
C ASP A 27 14.51 8.93 -7.59
N VAL A 28 13.68 8.09 -6.96
CA VAL A 28 12.72 7.21 -7.66
C VAL A 28 11.67 8.02 -8.42
N GLU A 29 11.07 9.03 -7.77
CA GLU A 29 10.04 9.88 -8.37
C GLU A 29 10.61 10.69 -9.55
N ASN A 30 11.80 11.27 -9.40
CA ASN A 30 12.45 12.01 -10.49
C ASN A 30 12.82 11.13 -11.69
N ALA A 31 13.01 9.84 -11.48
CA ALA A 31 13.26 8.89 -12.56
C ALA A 31 11.97 8.50 -13.31
N ILE A 32 10.78 8.93 -12.87
CA ILE A 32 9.54 8.74 -13.60
C ILE A 32 9.49 9.69 -14.81
N ALA A 33 9.73 9.14 -15.99
CA ALA A 33 9.68 9.83 -17.26
C ALA A 33 8.23 10.02 -17.73
N ILE A 34 7.49 10.92 -17.08
CA ILE A 34 6.12 11.27 -17.45
C ILE A 34 6.01 12.50 -18.37
N GLU A 35 7.05 13.34 -18.43
CA GLU A 35 7.03 14.52 -19.29
C GLU A 35 6.84 14.15 -20.77
N GLY A 36 5.90 14.84 -21.44
CA GLY A 36 5.58 14.59 -22.85
C GLY A 36 4.93 13.23 -23.13
N VAL A 37 4.47 12.51 -22.09
CA VAL A 37 3.65 11.30 -22.26
C VAL A 37 2.24 11.71 -22.65
N GLU A 38 1.83 11.34 -23.85
CA GLU A 38 0.42 11.31 -24.20
C GLU A 38 -0.27 10.17 -23.42
N ALA A 39 -1.52 10.36 -23.03
CA ALA A 39 -2.31 9.34 -22.32
C ALA A 39 -2.26 7.96 -23.00
N SER A 40 -2.25 7.91 -24.34
CA SER A 40 -2.13 6.66 -25.10
C SER A 40 -0.75 6.00 -25.01
N ALA A 41 0.31 6.75 -24.71
CA ALA A 41 1.67 6.24 -24.55
C ALA A 41 1.95 5.70 -23.13
N PHE A 42 1.04 5.98 -22.18
CA PHE A 42 1.07 5.44 -20.81
C PHE A 42 0.85 3.92 -20.77
N ALA A 43 0.52 3.26 -21.89
CA ALA A 43 0.33 1.81 -21.93
C ALA A 43 1.58 1.02 -22.34
N ASP A 44 2.45 1.61 -23.16
CA ASP A 44 3.40 0.83 -23.98
C ASP A 44 4.87 1.01 -23.57
N ARG A 45 5.20 2.03 -22.77
CA ARG A 45 6.57 2.31 -22.33
C ARG A 45 6.71 2.18 -20.83
N CYS A 46 7.81 1.59 -20.35
CA CYS A 46 8.17 1.69 -18.94
C CYS A 46 8.41 3.17 -18.60
N LEU A 47 7.67 3.69 -17.62
CA LEU A 47 7.82 5.08 -17.18
C LEU A 47 8.97 5.27 -16.20
N TYR A 48 9.45 4.22 -15.54
CA TYR A 48 10.58 4.32 -14.64
C TYR A 48 11.91 4.21 -15.42
N THR A 49 12.69 5.28 -15.42
CA THR A 49 14.00 5.33 -16.08
C THR A 49 15.05 4.69 -15.18
N THR A 50 15.40 3.44 -15.47
CA THR A 50 16.35 2.66 -14.67
C THR A 50 17.27 1.81 -15.56
N GLU A 51 18.45 1.45 -15.03
CA GLU A 51 19.31 0.44 -15.64
C GLU A 51 18.85 -1.01 -15.35
N ALA A 52 17.89 -1.20 -14.44
CA ALA A 52 17.24 -2.50 -14.25
C ALA A 52 16.40 -2.87 -15.49
N ASP A 53 16.17 -4.17 -15.70
CA ASP A 53 15.22 -4.60 -16.73
C ASP A 53 13.82 -4.18 -16.29
N CYS A 54 13.18 -3.31 -17.08
CA CYS A 54 11.87 -2.76 -16.82
C CYS A 54 10.87 -3.13 -17.91
N SER A 55 9.73 -3.67 -17.49
CA SER A 55 8.62 -4.01 -18.37
C SER A 55 7.28 -3.53 -17.81
N VAL A 56 6.34 -3.18 -18.68
CA VAL A 56 4.96 -2.89 -18.26
C VAL A 56 4.22 -4.22 -18.12
N ILE A 57 3.78 -4.55 -16.90
CA ILE A 57 3.00 -5.77 -16.62
C ILE A 57 1.53 -5.53 -16.91
N ALA A 58 1.01 -4.39 -16.43
CA ALA A 58 -0.36 -3.99 -16.57
C ALA A 58 -0.45 -2.46 -16.60
N ASN A 59 -1.49 -1.95 -17.24
CA ASN A 59 -1.78 -0.53 -17.27
C ASN A 59 -3.29 -0.32 -17.41
N GLY A 60 -3.73 0.91 -17.15
CA GLY A 60 -5.10 1.27 -17.38
C GLY A 60 -5.41 2.69 -16.92
N GLN A 61 -6.71 2.95 -16.82
CA GLN A 61 -7.24 4.21 -16.33
C GLN A 61 -8.32 3.98 -15.27
N VAL A 62 -8.45 4.93 -14.35
CA VAL A 62 -9.56 5.02 -13.41
C VAL A 62 -10.38 6.25 -13.76
N ASN A 63 -11.62 6.02 -14.21
CA ASN A 63 -12.54 7.10 -14.55
C ASN A 63 -13.05 7.80 -13.29
N ARG A 64 -13.29 9.12 -13.42
CA ARG A 64 -13.84 9.99 -12.39
C ARG A 64 -15.02 10.76 -12.97
N SER A 65 -16.03 11.06 -12.17
CA SER A 65 -17.34 11.49 -12.66
C SER A 65 -17.32 12.89 -13.28
N ASP A 66 -16.52 13.81 -12.76
CA ASP A 66 -16.46 15.21 -13.21
C ASP A 66 -15.02 15.72 -13.38
N GLU A 67 -14.03 14.82 -13.42
CA GLU A 67 -12.60 15.15 -13.48
C GLU A 67 -11.86 14.28 -14.51
N ALA A 68 -10.62 14.65 -14.83
CA ALA A 68 -9.77 13.86 -15.71
C ALA A 68 -9.53 12.46 -15.11
N PRO A 69 -9.44 11.40 -15.94
CA PRO A 69 -9.13 10.07 -15.45
C PRO A 69 -7.71 10.01 -14.88
N LEU A 70 -7.51 9.12 -13.92
CA LEU A 70 -6.17 8.75 -13.47
C LEU A 70 -5.60 7.68 -14.38
N TYR A 71 -4.32 7.76 -14.70
CA TYR A 71 -3.61 6.75 -15.46
C TYR A 71 -2.66 6.00 -14.55
N TRP A 72 -2.57 4.68 -14.72
CA TRP A 72 -1.69 3.85 -13.90
C TRP A 72 -0.96 2.81 -14.73
N GLN A 73 0.24 2.47 -14.25
CA GLN A 73 1.06 1.37 -14.71
C GLN A 73 1.52 0.55 -13.53
N ILE A 74 1.48 -0.78 -13.68
CA ILE A 74 2.25 -1.71 -12.86
C ILE A 74 3.44 -2.14 -13.71
N LEU A 75 4.63 -1.86 -13.21
CA LEU A 75 5.91 -2.15 -13.82
C LEU A 75 6.55 -3.35 -13.11
N GLY A 76 7.18 -4.22 -13.89
CA GLY A 76 8.05 -5.28 -13.40
C GLY A 76 9.49 -4.83 -13.51
N LEU A 77 10.19 -4.85 -12.39
CA LEU A 77 11.58 -4.43 -12.26
C LEU A 77 12.43 -5.64 -11.86
N GLN A 78 13.50 -5.88 -12.61
CA GLN A 78 14.51 -6.87 -12.28
C GLN A 78 15.87 -6.18 -12.10
N PRO A 79 16.23 -5.80 -10.86
CA PRO A 79 17.57 -5.33 -10.51
C PRO A 79 18.63 -6.39 -10.83
N SER A 80 19.86 -5.93 -11.03
CA SER A 80 20.99 -6.79 -11.39
C SER A 80 21.46 -7.71 -10.26
N ASP A 81 21.20 -7.32 -9.01
CA ASP A 81 21.71 -7.94 -7.79
C ASP A 81 20.61 -8.22 -6.75
N GLY A 82 19.33 -8.16 -7.15
CA GLY A 82 18.19 -8.29 -6.25
C GLY A 82 17.04 -9.17 -6.76
N PRO A 83 16.02 -9.36 -5.91
CA PRO A 83 14.79 -10.05 -6.31
C PRO A 83 14.01 -9.23 -7.35
N TYR A 84 13.06 -9.91 -8.01
CA TYR A 84 12.04 -9.25 -8.81
C TYR A 84 11.10 -8.40 -7.95
N ILE A 85 10.71 -7.23 -8.45
CA ILE A 85 9.94 -6.20 -7.75
C ILE A 85 8.85 -5.68 -8.68
N GLU A 86 7.71 -5.32 -8.11
CA GLU A 86 6.71 -4.54 -8.84
C GLU A 86 6.70 -3.10 -8.37
N MET A 87 6.46 -2.19 -9.30
CA MET A 87 6.29 -0.77 -9.04
C MET A 87 4.97 -0.30 -9.61
N ILE A 88 4.21 0.48 -8.85
CA ILE A 88 3.07 1.21 -9.39
C ILE A 88 3.45 2.67 -9.64
N VAL A 89 3.06 3.17 -10.80
CA VAL A 89 3.08 4.59 -11.15
C VAL A 89 1.64 5.00 -11.41
N LEU A 90 1.15 5.98 -10.66
CA LEU A 90 -0.19 6.59 -10.82
C LEU A 90 -0.02 8.08 -11.11
N ALA A 91 -0.75 8.60 -12.08
CA ALA A 91 -0.65 10.00 -12.47
C ALA A 91 -1.97 10.60 -12.95
N GLU A 92 -2.05 11.92 -12.82
CA GLU A 92 -3.04 12.78 -13.48
C GLU A 92 -2.42 13.37 -14.75
N ILE A 93 -3.13 13.22 -15.87
CA ILE A 93 -2.76 13.80 -17.16
C ILE A 93 -3.89 14.73 -17.59
N ASP A 94 -3.97 15.90 -16.95
CA ASP A 94 -5.05 16.89 -17.15
C ASP A 94 -4.57 18.19 -17.83
N GLY A 95 -3.36 18.20 -18.39
CA GLY A 95 -2.74 19.39 -18.96
C GLY A 95 -1.35 19.13 -19.54
N PRO A 96 -0.60 20.20 -19.87
CA PRO A 96 0.72 20.10 -20.49
C PRO A 96 1.82 19.54 -19.57
N VAL A 97 1.57 19.52 -18.26
CA VAL A 97 2.48 18.95 -17.25
C VAL A 97 1.71 17.86 -16.49
N PRO A 98 1.96 16.58 -16.79
CA PRO A 98 1.41 15.48 -16.00
C PRO A 98 1.88 15.54 -14.54
N ASN A 99 1.02 15.13 -13.62
CA ASN A 99 1.31 15.10 -12.20
C ASN A 99 1.41 13.65 -11.72
N VAL A 100 2.59 13.25 -11.21
CA VAL A 100 2.75 11.93 -10.57
C VAL A 100 2.09 11.97 -9.20
N LEU A 101 1.11 11.10 -8.97
CA LEU A 101 0.40 11.00 -7.70
C LEU A 101 1.00 9.96 -6.78
N LEU A 102 1.60 8.91 -7.36
CA LEU A 102 2.16 7.80 -6.62
C LEU A 102 3.25 7.10 -7.44
N SER A 103 4.37 6.82 -6.79
CA SER A 103 5.43 5.94 -7.29
C SER A 103 5.90 5.05 -6.15
N GLN A 104 5.39 3.81 -6.09
CA GLN A 104 5.64 2.92 -4.94
C GLN A 104 6.07 1.54 -5.41
N GLN A 105 6.98 0.92 -4.66
CA GLN A 105 7.55 -0.38 -4.99
C GLN A 105 7.24 -1.44 -3.92
N VAL A 106 7.11 -2.70 -4.34
CA VAL A 106 6.92 -3.85 -3.44
C VAL A 106 7.76 -5.04 -3.87
N GLU A 107 8.43 -5.70 -2.92
CA GLU A 107 8.93 -7.07 -3.09
C GLU A 107 7.73 -8.03 -3.02
N GLY A 108 6.90 -8.03 -4.06
CA GLY A 108 5.64 -8.77 -4.11
C GLY A 108 4.84 -8.43 -5.37
N TYR A 109 3.59 -8.02 -5.22
CA TYR A 109 2.75 -7.67 -6.37
C TYR A 109 1.71 -6.58 -6.05
N PHE A 110 1.29 -5.86 -7.09
CA PHE A 110 0.15 -4.96 -7.11
C PHE A 110 -1.03 -5.59 -7.85
N ASP A 111 -2.24 -5.25 -7.42
CA ASP A 111 -3.45 -5.44 -8.22
C ASP A 111 -3.86 -4.09 -8.86
N PRO A 112 -4.68 -4.09 -9.93
CA PRO A 112 -5.19 -2.87 -10.54
C PRO A 112 -5.90 -1.95 -9.51
N PRO A 113 -5.64 -0.63 -9.54
CA PRO A 113 -6.33 0.33 -8.67
C PRO A 113 -7.85 0.30 -8.83
N VAL A 114 -8.56 0.47 -7.72
CA VAL A 114 -10.02 0.42 -7.65
C VAL A 114 -10.56 1.75 -7.13
N ALA A 115 -11.40 2.43 -7.93
CA ALA A 115 -12.23 3.54 -7.43
C ALA A 115 -13.26 3.00 -6.44
N VAL A 116 -13.08 3.36 -5.17
CA VAL A 116 -13.96 2.95 -4.08
C VAL A 116 -15.14 3.91 -3.96
N ARG A 117 -14.86 5.21 -4.01
CA ARG A 117 -15.84 6.30 -3.91
C ARG A 117 -15.50 7.40 -4.91
N ASP A 118 -16.55 7.93 -5.54
CA ASP A 118 -16.50 9.06 -6.43
C ASP A 118 -17.83 9.82 -6.31
N GLY A 119 -17.82 10.96 -5.62
CA GLY A 119 -19.03 11.76 -5.36
C GLY A 119 -18.91 12.69 -4.16
N ASP A 120 -19.83 13.65 -4.05
CA ASP A 120 -19.87 14.66 -2.99
C ASP A 120 -18.56 15.46 -2.84
N GLY A 121 -17.87 15.69 -3.96
CA GLY A 121 -16.56 16.37 -3.98
C GLY A 121 -15.41 15.56 -3.38
N ARG A 122 -15.62 14.26 -3.09
CA ARG A 122 -14.61 13.37 -2.51
C ARG A 122 -14.35 12.18 -3.41
N PHE A 123 -13.10 11.75 -3.44
CA PHE A 123 -12.66 10.57 -4.14
C PHE A 123 -11.80 9.68 -3.23
N LEU A 124 -11.96 8.37 -3.34
CA LEU A 124 -11.15 7.37 -2.63
C LEU A 124 -10.73 6.29 -3.62
N LEU A 125 -9.43 6.15 -3.81
CA LEU A 125 -8.79 5.11 -4.59
C LEU A 125 -8.11 4.11 -3.65
N HIS A 126 -8.33 2.83 -3.90
CA HIS A 126 -7.58 1.77 -3.25
C HIS A 126 -6.63 1.15 -4.27
N VAL A 127 -5.35 1.10 -3.94
CA VAL A 127 -4.31 0.39 -4.67
C VAL A 127 -3.97 -0.85 -3.85
N PRO A 128 -4.53 -2.03 -4.19
CA PRO A 128 -4.24 -3.24 -3.44
C PRO A 128 -2.82 -3.71 -3.77
N ALA A 129 -2.08 -4.12 -2.73
CA ALA A 129 -0.73 -4.64 -2.92
C ALA A 129 -0.34 -5.60 -1.81
N ARG A 130 0.58 -6.51 -2.12
CA ARG A 130 1.16 -7.46 -1.18
C ARG A 130 2.67 -7.40 -1.25
N ASN A 131 3.27 -7.40 -0.08
CA ASN A 131 4.70 -7.64 0.06
C ASN A 131 4.90 -9.08 0.57
N ARG A 132 5.74 -9.86 -0.10
CA ARG A 132 5.98 -11.29 0.19
C ARG A 132 6.42 -11.55 1.63
N ARG A 133 7.03 -10.56 2.29
CA ARG A 133 7.55 -10.70 3.66
C ARG A 133 6.74 -9.91 4.69
N LEU A 134 6.10 -8.82 4.27
CA LEU A 134 5.49 -7.85 5.17
C LEU A 134 3.95 -7.87 5.16
N GLY A 135 3.34 -8.68 4.28
CA GLY A 135 1.89 -8.86 4.21
C GLY A 135 1.21 -7.79 3.36
N ASN A 136 0.24 -7.06 3.92
CA ASN A 136 -0.39 -5.95 3.20
C ASN A 136 0.65 -4.89 2.82
N ALA A 137 0.53 -4.35 1.61
CA ALA A 137 1.22 -3.16 1.15
C ALA A 137 0.25 -2.20 0.46
N ASP A 138 -1.05 -2.35 0.73
CA ASP A 138 -2.11 -1.54 0.16
C ASP A 138 -1.87 -0.04 0.40
N ILE A 139 -2.31 0.78 -0.55
CA ILE A 139 -2.26 2.23 -0.47
C ILE A 139 -3.66 2.78 -0.72
N MET A 140 -4.09 3.73 0.10
CA MET A 140 -5.36 4.42 -0.03
C MET A 140 -5.06 5.86 -0.39
N LEU A 141 -5.43 6.29 -1.59
CA LEU A 141 -5.34 7.68 -2.00
C LEU A 141 -6.71 8.34 -1.88
N TYR A 142 -6.72 9.57 -1.39
CA TYR A 142 -7.94 10.32 -1.19
C TYR A 142 -7.73 11.79 -1.55
N THR A 143 -8.82 12.41 -2.00
CA THR A 143 -8.87 13.84 -2.29
C THR A 143 -10.26 14.39 -2.02
N SER A 144 -10.32 15.67 -1.67
CA SER A 144 -11.50 16.52 -1.58
C SER A 144 -11.46 17.70 -2.58
N GLY A 145 -10.63 17.60 -3.63
CA GLY A 145 -10.44 18.65 -4.64
C GLY A 145 -9.37 19.69 -4.30
N MET A 146 -8.73 19.62 -3.13
CA MET A 146 -7.63 20.51 -2.71
C MET A 146 -6.24 19.87 -2.84
N GLY A 147 -6.13 18.78 -3.60
CA GLY A 147 -4.91 17.99 -3.76
C GLY A 147 -5.09 16.55 -3.30
N TRP A 148 -4.05 15.75 -3.53
CA TRP A 148 -4.02 14.33 -3.17
C TRP A 148 -3.27 14.12 -1.87
N ASN A 149 -3.74 13.15 -1.11
CA ASN A 149 -3.01 12.61 0.03
C ASN A 149 -3.26 11.09 0.08
N TRP A 150 -2.43 10.36 0.83
CA TRP A 150 -2.51 8.91 0.89
C TRP A 150 -2.09 8.35 2.24
N SER A 151 -2.53 7.11 2.50
CA SER A 151 -2.12 6.31 3.66
C SER A 151 -1.74 4.91 3.20
N SER A 152 -0.68 4.36 3.77
CA SER A 152 -0.32 2.96 3.56
C SER A 152 -1.05 2.03 4.52
N ALA A 153 -1.11 0.75 4.18
CA ALA A 153 -1.56 -0.29 5.10
C ALA A 153 -0.72 -0.34 6.39
N GLN A 154 0.58 0.01 6.31
CA GLN A 154 1.45 0.12 7.47
C GLN A 154 1.03 1.26 8.39
N GLN A 155 0.69 2.43 7.83
CA GLN A 155 0.18 3.55 8.62
C GLN A 155 -1.11 3.17 9.33
N ILE A 156 -2.07 2.63 8.57
CA ILE A 156 -3.37 2.23 9.10
C ILE A 156 -3.20 1.17 10.19
N ARG A 157 -2.26 0.23 10.01
CA ARG A 157 -1.94 -0.76 11.03
C ARG A 157 -1.43 -0.10 12.32
N ALA A 158 -0.53 0.88 12.20
CA ALA A 158 -0.01 1.60 13.35
C ALA A 158 -1.13 2.36 14.10
N ASP A 159 -2.05 2.97 13.35
CA ASP A 159 -3.22 3.66 13.92
C ASP A 159 -4.15 2.68 14.68
N ILE A 160 -4.36 1.48 14.13
CA ILE A 160 -5.15 0.42 14.80
C ILE A 160 -4.41 -0.05 16.07
N ASP A 161 -3.12 -0.33 15.97
CA ASP A 161 -2.30 -0.87 17.07
C ASP A 161 -2.20 0.13 18.24
N ALA A 162 -2.19 1.43 17.95
CA ALA A 162 -2.24 2.48 18.97
C ALA A 162 -3.54 2.45 19.82
N LEU A 163 -4.62 1.88 19.26
CA LEU A 163 -5.93 1.76 19.91
C LEU A 163 -6.16 0.38 20.53
N LEU A 164 -5.31 -0.60 20.25
CA LEU A 164 -5.40 -1.93 20.85
C LEU A 164 -4.89 -1.93 22.31
N PRO A 165 -5.41 -2.83 23.16
CA PRO A 165 -4.84 -3.04 24.49
C PRO A 165 -3.37 -3.48 24.40
N LYS A 166 -2.57 -3.10 25.40
CA LYS A 166 -1.18 -3.57 25.50
C LYS A 166 -1.10 -5.11 25.48
N GLY A 167 -0.08 -5.65 24.82
CA GLY A 167 0.10 -7.09 24.66
C GLY A 167 -0.54 -7.68 23.39
N PHE A 168 -1.16 -6.82 22.57
CA PHE A 168 -1.80 -7.19 21.32
C PHE A 168 -1.31 -6.32 20.18
N GLN A 169 -1.22 -6.91 19.01
CA GLN A 169 -0.87 -6.24 17.75
C GLN A 169 -1.71 -6.81 16.62
N THR A 170 -2.06 -5.97 15.66
CA THR A 170 -2.70 -6.36 14.42
C THR A 170 -1.74 -7.24 13.63
N ASP A 171 -2.24 -8.34 13.08
CA ASP A 171 -1.50 -9.25 12.22
C ASP A 171 -2.02 -9.19 10.79
N ASN A 172 -1.23 -9.70 9.85
CA ASN A 172 -1.61 -9.72 8.44
C ASN A 172 -2.51 -10.94 8.11
N PRO A 173 -3.37 -10.83 7.09
CA PRO A 173 -3.66 -9.63 6.34
C PRO A 173 -4.75 -8.77 6.99
N ILE A 174 -4.63 -7.45 6.86
CA ILE A 174 -5.75 -6.52 6.99
C ILE A 174 -6.61 -6.66 5.73
N VAL A 175 -7.88 -7.00 5.92
CA VAL A 175 -8.86 -7.12 4.84
C VAL A 175 -9.67 -5.84 4.77
N PHE A 176 -9.45 -5.06 3.73
CA PHE A 176 -10.11 -3.79 3.50
C PHE A 176 -11.44 -3.97 2.74
N ASN A 177 -12.53 -3.46 3.30
CA ASN A 177 -13.82 -3.26 2.64
C ASN A 177 -14.18 -1.77 2.67
N LEU A 178 -13.42 -0.98 1.90
CA LEU A 178 -13.51 0.48 1.91
C LEU A 178 -14.85 1.01 1.36
N ARG A 179 -15.60 0.21 0.59
CA ARG A 179 -16.95 0.58 0.13
C ARG A 179 -17.93 0.72 1.31
N GLU A 180 -17.73 -0.09 2.33
CA GLU A 180 -18.50 -0.08 3.58
C GLU A 180 -17.76 0.67 4.71
N ASN A 181 -16.68 1.40 4.38
CA ASN A 181 -15.80 2.08 5.34
C ASN A 181 -15.32 1.16 6.47
N PHE A 182 -14.95 -0.08 6.12
CA PHE A 182 -14.66 -1.11 7.12
C PHE A 182 -13.39 -1.89 6.80
N ALA A 183 -12.68 -2.36 7.82
CA ALA A 183 -11.67 -3.40 7.69
C ALA A 183 -11.71 -4.37 8.86
N PHE A 184 -11.10 -5.53 8.68
CA PHE A 184 -10.85 -6.46 9.77
C PHE A 184 -9.50 -7.14 9.60
N ALA A 185 -8.92 -7.57 10.71
CA ALA A 185 -7.64 -8.25 10.72
C ALA A 185 -7.56 -9.23 11.90
N PRO A 186 -6.78 -10.32 11.78
CA PRO A 186 -6.40 -11.10 12.94
C PRO A 186 -5.56 -10.26 13.91
N VAL A 187 -5.65 -10.56 15.20
CA VAL A 187 -4.84 -9.94 16.24
C VAL A 187 -3.96 -11.01 16.87
N ARG A 188 -2.67 -10.73 16.95
CA ARG A 188 -1.70 -11.57 17.65
C ARG A 188 -1.42 -11.03 19.04
N ARG A 189 -0.97 -11.92 19.91
CA ARG A 189 -0.35 -11.60 21.21
C ARG A 189 1.14 -11.39 21.05
N ASP A 190 1.76 -10.69 22.00
CA ASP A 190 3.22 -10.55 22.07
C ASP A 190 3.93 -11.91 22.21
N ASP A 191 3.28 -12.90 22.86
CA ASP A 191 3.81 -14.24 23.06
C ASP A 191 3.44 -15.25 21.95
N ASP A 192 2.75 -14.79 20.90
CA ASP A 192 2.43 -15.65 19.76
C ASP A 192 3.69 -16.02 18.96
N ALA A 193 3.77 -17.29 18.57
CA ALA A 193 4.73 -17.73 17.57
C ALA A 193 4.46 -17.02 16.24
N GLY A 194 5.52 -16.69 15.49
CA GLY A 194 5.43 -15.82 14.31
C GLY A 194 4.48 -16.27 13.18
N CYS A 195 3.97 -17.51 13.20
CA CYS A 195 3.09 -18.05 12.17
C CYS A 195 1.59 -17.95 12.46
N CYS A 196 1.15 -17.71 13.71
CA CYS A 196 -0.27 -17.82 14.08
C CYS A 196 -0.71 -16.73 15.06
N ALA A 197 -1.63 -15.87 14.62
CA ALA A 197 -2.35 -14.96 15.50
C ALA A 197 -3.38 -15.70 16.36
N THR A 198 -3.26 -15.60 17.69
CA THR A 198 -4.20 -16.23 18.64
C THR A 198 -4.99 -15.22 19.47
N GLY A 199 -4.63 -13.93 19.39
CA GLY A 199 -5.17 -12.84 20.21
C GLY A 199 -6.64 -12.54 19.96
N GLY A 200 -7.12 -12.68 18.73
CA GLY A 200 -8.51 -12.42 18.39
C GLY A 200 -8.70 -11.86 16.99
N LEU A 201 -9.75 -11.07 16.84
CA LEU A 201 -10.07 -10.33 15.61
C LEU A 201 -10.31 -8.87 15.95
N VAL A 202 -9.73 -7.98 15.15
CA VAL A 202 -10.03 -6.56 15.18
C VAL A 202 -10.93 -6.20 14.01
N SER A 203 -11.87 -5.29 14.28
CA SER A 203 -12.75 -4.64 13.32
C SER A 203 -12.48 -3.14 13.38
N VAL A 204 -12.48 -2.50 12.23
CA VAL A 204 -12.03 -1.10 12.07
C VAL A 204 -13.08 -0.38 11.24
N GLU A 205 -13.58 0.73 11.75
CA GLU A 205 -14.44 1.66 11.02
C GLU A 205 -13.60 2.87 10.60
N PHE A 206 -13.78 3.31 9.36
CA PHE A 206 -13.08 4.46 8.79
C PHE A 206 -14.04 5.63 8.55
N GLU A 207 -13.49 6.83 8.57
CA GLU A 207 -14.15 8.01 8.03
C GLU A 207 -13.19 8.74 7.09
N GLN A 208 -13.70 9.16 5.93
CA GLN A 208 -12.94 9.99 5.00
C GLN A 208 -13.20 11.45 5.34
N GLU A 209 -12.19 12.08 5.92
CA GLU A 209 -12.10 13.54 6.06
C GLU A 209 -11.47 14.15 4.80
N ASP A 210 -11.43 15.47 4.71
CA ASP A 210 -11.03 16.19 3.49
C ASP A 210 -9.66 15.74 2.94
N ASN A 211 -8.70 15.46 3.84
CA ASN A 211 -7.34 15.09 3.50
C ASN A 211 -6.83 13.88 4.31
N ALA A 212 -7.73 13.00 4.78
CA ALA A 212 -7.35 11.82 5.56
C ALA A 212 -8.37 10.69 5.45
N LEU A 213 -7.91 9.45 5.52
CA LEU A 213 -8.74 8.29 5.84
C LEU A 213 -8.47 7.89 7.30
N THR A 214 -9.33 8.34 8.20
CA THR A 214 -9.10 8.22 9.64
C THR A 214 -9.73 6.94 10.19
N VAL A 215 -9.01 6.25 11.08
CA VAL A 215 -9.57 5.20 11.93
C VAL A 215 -10.42 5.84 13.02
N THR A 216 -11.75 5.73 12.93
CA THR A 216 -12.66 6.36 13.90
C THR A 216 -13.05 5.42 15.03
N ARG A 217 -13.05 4.11 14.77
CA ARG A 217 -13.39 3.11 15.77
C ARG A 217 -12.64 1.81 15.54
N VAL A 218 -12.14 1.25 16.64
CA VAL A 218 -11.57 -0.09 16.71
C VAL A 218 -12.40 -0.95 17.64
N GLY A 219 -13.00 -2.01 17.11
CA GLY A 219 -13.68 -3.05 17.87
C GLY A 219 -12.80 -4.29 17.98
N PHE A 220 -12.45 -4.71 19.19
CA PHE A 220 -11.61 -5.89 19.42
C PHE A 220 -12.42 -7.04 20.04
N LEU A 221 -12.47 -8.17 19.33
CA LEU A 221 -12.99 -9.43 19.83
C LEU A 221 -11.81 -10.31 20.27
N GLU A 222 -11.46 -10.22 21.55
CA GLU A 222 -10.40 -11.04 22.13
C GLU A 222 -10.82 -12.51 22.21
N MET A 223 -9.97 -13.41 21.73
CA MET A 223 -10.17 -14.85 21.87
C MET A 223 -9.53 -15.36 23.16
N GLN A 224 -10.32 -15.80 24.14
CA GLN A 224 -9.78 -16.40 25.36
C GLN A 224 -9.35 -17.86 25.11
N PRO A 225 -8.12 -18.27 25.49
CA PRO A 225 -7.71 -19.66 25.42
C PRO A 225 -8.63 -20.55 26.27
N VAL A 226 -9.12 -21.66 25.72
CA VAL A 226 -9.86 -22.67 26.47
C VAL A 226 -8.96 -23.88 26.74
N GLY A 227 -8.62 -24.12 28.01
CA GLY A 227 -7.76 -25.23 28.45
C GLY A 227 -6.27 -24.86 28.59
N GLU A 228 -5.43 -25.84 28.95
CA GLU A 228 -3.97 -25.66 29.01
C GLU A 228 -3.40 -25.50 27.59
N ARG A 229 -2.63 -24.42 27.36
CA ARG A 229 -1.88 -24.23 26.12
C ARG A 229 -0.82 -25.33 26.00
N ARG A 230 -1.01 -26.25 25.05
CA ARG A 230 0.02 -27.24 24.69
C ARG A 230 0.80 -26.71 23.50
N TYR A 231 2.05 -26.34 23.73
CA TYR A 231 3.00 -26.08 22.65
C TYR A 231 3.49 -27.44 22.15
N ALA A 232 3.33 -27.73 20.86
CA ALA A 232 4.03 -28.84 20.24
C ALA A 232 5.52 -28.47 20.23
N ALA A 233 6.33 -29.20 21.00
CA ALA A 233 7.78 -29.07 20.91
C ALA A 233 8.23 -29.51 19.50
N PRO A 234 9.31 -28.93 18.94
CA PRO A 234 9.80 -29.24 17.59
C PRO A 234 10.17 -30.72 17.37
N ASP A 235 10.24 -31.53 18.42
CA ASP A 235 10.83 -32.88 18.39
C ASP A 235 9.83 -34.03 18.20
N GLU A 236 8.54 -33.76 17.93
CA GLU A 236 7.55 -34.82 17.65
C GLU A 236 7.28 -35.05 16.15
N ALA A 237 8.22 -34.67 15.28
CA ALA A 237 8.27 -35.12 13.89
C ALA A 237 9.46 -36.07 13.70
N SER A 238 9.30 -37.33 14.14
CA SER A 238 10.15 -38.47 13.77
C SER A 238 9.30 -39.53 13.09
#